data_AF-X0X377-F1
#
_entry.id   AF-X0X377-F1
#
_cell.length_a   1.000
_cell.length_b   1.000
_cell.length_c   1.000
_cell.angle_alpha   90.00
_cell.angle_beta   90.00
_cell.angle_gamma   90.00
#
_symmetry.space_group_name_H-M   'P 1'
#
loop_
_entity.id
_entity.type
_entity.pdbx_description
1 polymer ?
#
loop_
_entity_poly.entity_id
_entity_poly.type
_entity_poly.pdbx_seq_one_letter_code
_entity_poly.pdbx_strand_id
1 'polypeptide(L)' 'ETYTKVMFMVEEQPKLSNRRYNIQEVADMLGIYKGTIKNYEAKGIFPKPRRNPINKYREYVPQDIDILKRILLKGK' A
#
# COMPACT_ATOMS: atom_id res chain seq x y z
N GLU A 1 -3.61 41.02 -7.15
CA GLU A 1 -2.75 39.89 -6.72
C GLU A 1 -3.56 38.68 -6.21
N THR A 2 -4.31 37.96 -7.06
CA THR A 2 -5.21 36.87 -6.58
C THR A 2 -4.83 35.49 -7.10
N TYR A 3 -3.98 35.40 -8.12
CA TYR A 3 -3.66 34.14 -8.80
C TYR A 3 -2.52 33.35 -8.16
N THR A 4 -1.59 34.02 -7.48
CA THR A 4 -0.40 33.37 -6.90
C THR A 4 -0.74 32.50 -5.68
N LYS A 5 -1.83 32.79 -4.97
CA LYS A 5 -2.20 32.08 -3.72
C LYS A 5 -2.97 30.78 -3.95
N VAL A 6 -3.62 30.61 -5.11
CA VAL A 6 -4.43 29.42 -5.42
C VAL A 6 -3.57 28.29 -6.01
N MET A 7 -2.46 28.63 -6.67
CA MET A 7 -1.54 27.65 -7.26
C MET A 7 -0.67 26.91 -6.24
N PHE A 8 -0.54 27.42 -5.01
CA PHE A 8 0.29 26.82 -3.95
C PHE A 8 -0.41 25.74 -3.12
N MET A 9 -1.69 25.44 -3.40
CA MET A 9 -2.49 24.44 -2.66
C MET A 9 -2.68 23.12 -3.40
N VAL A 10 -2.07 22.94 -4.56
CA VAL A 10 -2.02 21.63 -5.20
C VAL A 10 -0.80 20.91 -4.63
N GLU A 11 -0.94 20.40 -3.40
CA GLU A 11 -0.05 19.36 -2.91
C GLU A 11 0.05 18.31 -4.02
N GLU A 12 1.26 18.10 -4.53
CA GLU A 12 1.58 16.99 -5.41
C GLU A 12 1.20 15.70 -4.68
N GLN A 13 -0.03 15.24 -4.92
CA GLN A 13 -0.43 13.90 -4.59
C GLN A 13 0.58 12.98 -5.28
N PRO A 14 1.40 12.21 -4.55
CA PRO A 14 2.43 11.40 -5.17
C PRO A 14 1.74 10.53 -6.21
N LYS A 15 2.13 10.67 -7.48
CA LYS A 15 1.54 10.00 -8.64
C LYS A 15 1.30 8.53 -8.31
N LEU A 16 0.08 8.25 -7.88
CA LEU A 16 -0.27 6.92 -7.43
C LEU A 16 -0.57 6.14 -8.69
N SER A 17 0.42 5.42 -9.18
CA SER A 17 0.20 4.44 -10.24
C SER A 17 -1.00 3.59 -9.82
N ASN A 18 -2.05 3.54 -10.64
CA ASN A 18 -3.24 2.72 -10.41
C ASN A 18 -2.93 1.20 -10.50
N ARG A 19 -1.67 0.83 -10.30
CA ARG A 19 -1.16 -0.53 -10.26
C ARG A 19 -1.66 -1.17 -8.98
N ARG A 20 -2.30 -2.31 -9.17
CA ARG A 20 -2.74 -3.19 -8.10
C ARG A 20 -1.83 -4.40 -8.13
N TYR A 21 -1.37 -4.78 -6.96
CA TYR A 21 -0.50 -5.92 -6.77
C TYR A 21 -1.27 -7.02 -6.06
N ASN A 22 -1.01 -8.26 -6.43
CA ASN A 22 -1.50 -9.40 -5.68
C ASN A 22 -0.54 -9.72 -4.51
N ILE A 23 -0.99 -10.59 -3.58
CA ILE A 23 -0.18 -10.95 -2.40
C ILE A 23 1.17 -11.62 -2.75
N GLN A 24 1.29 -12.30 -3.89
CA GLN A 24 2.56 -12.88 -4.36
C GLN A 24 3.51 -11.76 -4.75
N GLU A 25 3.07 -10.84 -5.60
CA GLU A 25 3.92 -9.71 -6.03
C GLU A 25 4.41 -8.87 -4.86
N VAL A 26 3.54 -8.58 -3.89
CA VAL A 26 3.94 -7.85 -2.68
C VAL A 26 4.97 -8.63 -1.86
N ALA A 27 4.80 -9.95 -1.73
CA ALA A 27 5.73 -10.82 -1.03
C ALA A 27 7.11 -10.84 -1.73
N ASP A 28 7.14 -10.95 -3.05
CA ASP A 28 8.37 -10.91 -3.85
C ASP A 28 9.08 -9.56 -3.75
N MET A 29 8.34 -8.44 -3.81
CA MET A 29 8.90 -7.09 -3.69
C MET A 29 9.51 -6.82 -2.31
N LEU A 30 8.90 -7.35 -1.25
CA LEU A 30 9.34 -7.15 0.13
C LEU A 30 10.33 -8.23 0.60
N GLY A 31 10.53 -9.29 -0.20
CA GLY A 31 11.38 -10.42 0.16
C GLY A 31 10.89 -11.19 1.39
N ILE A 32 9.57 -11.29 1.58
CA ILE A 32 8.95 -11.97 2.72
C ILE A 32 8.01 -13.08 2.26
N TYR A 33 7.72 -14.03 3.16
CA TYR A 33 6.72 -15.06 2.87
C TYR A 33 5.30 -14.48 2.89
N LYS A 34 4.42 -14.92 1.98
CA LYS A 34 2.99 -14.51 1.94
C LYS A 34 2.28 -14.70 3.28
N GLY A 35 2.65 -15.76 4.01
CA GLY A 35 2.10 -16.04 5.34
C GLY A 35 2.39 -14.94 6.35
N THR A 36 3.52 -14.23 6.21
CA THR A 36 3.87 -13.08 7.04
C THR A 36 2.89 -11.93 6.84
N ILE A 37 2.55 -11.63 5.58
CA ILE A 37 1.54 -10.61 5.23
C ILE A 37 0.17 -11.01 5.85
N LYS A 38 -0.26 -12.26 5.65
CA LYS A 38 -1.50 -12.78 6.25
C LYS A 38 -1.51 -12.73 7.77
N ASN A 39 -0.37 -12.97 8.41
CA ASN A 39 -0.22 -12.90 9.86
C ASN A 39 -0.36 -11.45 10.34
N TYR A 40 0.22 -10.48 9.64
CA TYR A 40 0.04 -9.06 9.94
C TYR A 40 -1.40 -8.59 9.74
N GLU A 41 -2.08 -9.07 8.69
CA GLU A 41 -3.53 -8.86 8.51
C GLU A 41 -4.33 -9.42 9.70
N ALA A 42 -4.02 -10.66 10.13
CA ALA A 42 -4.72 -11.34 11.22
C ALA A 42 -4.48 -10.71 12.59
N LYS A 43 -3.27 -10.21 12.83
CA LYS A 43 -2.89 -9.50 14.06
C LYS A 43 -3.35 -8.04 14.10
N GLY A 44 -3.94 -7.53 13.02
CA GLY A 44 -4.36 -6.13 12.92
C GLY A 44 -3.20 -5.13 12.84
N ILE A 45 -1.97 -5.61 12.59
CA ILE A 45 -0.78 -4.76 12.39
C ILE A 45 -0.86 -4.07 11.02
N PHE A 46 -1.40 -4.77 10.03
CA PHE A 46 -1.66 -4.26 8.69
C PHE A 46 -3.18 -4.27 8.44
N PRO A 47 -3.77 -3.19 7.86
CA PRO A 47 -5.19 -3.15 7.55
C PRO A 47 -5.61 -4.29 6.63
N LYS A 48 -6.88 -4.72 6.72
CA LYS A 48 -7.40 -5.77 5.84
C LYS A 48 -7.29 -5.29 4.38
N PRO A 49 -6.70 -6.09 3.47
CA PRO A 49 -6.49 -5.70 2.09
C PRO A 49 -7.83 -5.53 1.39
N ARG A 50 -7.86 -4.60 0.45
CA ARG A 50 -9.01 -4.42 -0.42
C ARG A 50 -9.21 -5.69 -1.24
N ARG A 51 -10.47 -6.11 -1.36
CA ARG A 51 -10.82 -7.21 -2.25
C ARG A 51 -11.31 -6.62 -3.55
N ASN A 52 -10.79 -7.12 -4.67
CA ASN A 52 -11.30 -6.72 -5.97
C ASN A 52 -12.80 -7.08 -6.03
N PRO A 53 -13.69 -6.16 -6.45
CA PRO A 53 -15.11 -6.46 -6.57
C PRO A 53 -15.43 -7.55 -7.60
N ILE A 54 -14.58 -7.74 -8.61
CA ILE A 54 -14.81 -8.65 -9.73
C ILE A 54 -14.27 -10.05 -9.43
N ASN A 55 -13.00 -10.15 -9.03
CA ASN A 55 -12.31 -11.45 -8.85
C ASN A 55 -12.14 -11.86 -7.37
N LYS A 56 -12.56 -11.02 -6.41
CA LYS A 56 -12.52 -11.25 -4.95
C LYS A 56 -11.12 -11.54 -4.38
N TYR A 57 -10.05 -11.39 -5.17
CA TYR A 57 -8.68 -11.54 -4.70
C TYR A 57 -8.24 -10.34 -3.86
N ARG A 58 -7.19 -10.55 -3.06
CA ARG A 58 -6.54 -9.48 -2.29
C ARG A 58 -5.73 -8.62 -3.24
N GLU A 59 -6.05 -7.33 -3.26
CA GLU A 59 -5.34 -6.32 -4.02
C GLU A 59 -4.68 -5.34 -3.07
N TYR A 60 -3.44 -5.00 -3.40
CA TYR A 60 -2.62 -4.06 -2.68
C TYR A 60 -2.26 -2.91 -3.60
N VAL A 61 -2.28 -1.69 -3.07
CA VAL A 61 -1.82 -0.49 -3.78
C VAL A 61 -0.40 -0.13 -3.35
N PRO A 62 0.31 0.76 -4.07
CA PRO A 62 1.67 1.15 -3.70
C PRO A 62 1.80 1.64 -2.24
N GLN A 63 0.78 2.32 -1.69
CA GLN A 63 0.81 2.75 -0.28
C GLN A 63 0.80 1.57 0.69
N ASP A 64 0.10 0.49 0.38
CA ASP A 64 0.07 -0.71 1.22
C ASP A 64 1.46 -1.33 1.34
N ILE A 65 2.22 -1.31 0.24
CA ILE A 65 3.60 -1.82 0.19
C ILE A 65 4.53 -0.94 1.04
N ASP A 66 4.38 0.39 1.00
CA ASP A 66 5.16 1.30 1.86
C ASP A 66 4.87 1.06 3.35
N ILE A 67 3.59 0.89 3.72
CA ILE A 67 3.19 0.58 5.09
C ILE A 67 3.80 -0.75 5.54
N LEU A 68 3.68 -1.80 4.72
CA LEU A 68 4.29 -3.11 5.01
C LEU A 68 5.80 -3.00 5.17
N LYS A 69 6.47 -2.25 4.29
CA LYS A 69 7.91 -1.99 4.38
C LYS A 69 8.27 -1.31 5.70
N ARG A 70 7.52 -0.30 6.13
CA ARG A 70 7.71 0.39 7.42
C ARG A 70 7.52 -0.55 8.61
N ILE A 71 6.52 -1.42 8.58
CA ILE A 71 6.29 -2.43 9.61
C ILE A 71 7.50 -3.38 9.72
N LEU A 72 8.02 -3.86 8.57
CA LEU A 72 9.18 -4.75 8.53
C LEU A 72 10.45 -4.08 9.05
N LEU A 73 10.65 -2.80 8.76
CA LEU A 73 11.82 -2.03 9.22
C LEU A 73 11.77 -1.75 10.73
N LYS A 74 10.57 -1.60 11.32
CA LYS A 74 10.40 -1.28 12.75
C LYS A 74 10.68 -2.44 13.69
N GLY A 75 10.78 -3.66 13.16
CA GLY A 75 11.09 -4.88 13.92
C GLY A 75 12.53 -5.36 13.80
N LYS A 76 13.42 -4.58 13.15
CA LYS A 76 14.87 -4.85 13.08
C LYS A 76 15.62 -4.08 14.15
#